data_AF-A0A959NE89-F1
#
_entry.id   AF-A0A959NE89-F1
#
_cell.length_a   1.000
_cell.length_b   1.000
_cell.length_c   1.000
_cell.angle_alpha   90.00
_cell.angle_beta   90.00
_cell.angle_gamma   90.00
#
_symmetry.space_group_name_H-M   'P 1'
#
loop_
_entity.id
_entity.type
_entity.pdbx_description
1 polymer ?
#
loop_
_entity_poly.entity_id
_entity_poly.type
_entity_poly.pdbx_seq_one_letter_code
_entity_poly.pdbx_strand_id
1 'polypeptide(L)'
;VLARWIDKYVITEDVKIENYTNKFLILDIIGPQAESYLTLICGKDVDELTDNKLHKVFIEGTPAHLLKKKALSGESLYWLVSEIENSEILLDYLLSHKSVFDLEMIGEDSFDRYRVINKVLKFGKEISDNYNPHEANLLDDVSFKKGCYIGQEVIARLDTYDKVQKYLRRFAINNNDLI
;
A
#
# COMPACT_ATOMS: atom_id res chain seq x y z
N VAL A 1 1.04 9.25 16.97
CA VAL A 1 -0.44 9.36 17.05
C VAL A 1 -1.10 7.99 16.96
N LEU A 2 -0.87 7.21 15.90
CA LEU A 2 -1.46 5.86 15.74
C LEU A 2 -1.17 4.90 16.89
N ALA A 3 0.09 4.78 17.35
CA ALA A 3 0.43 3.88 18.46
C ALA A 3 -0.38 4.18 19.73
N ARG A 4 -0.55 5.46 20.08
CA ARG A 4 -1.39 5.90 21.21
C ARG A 4 -2.87 5.58 21.01
N TRP A 5 -3.35 5.63 19.77
CA TRP A 5 -4.72 5.27 19.44
C TRP A 5 -4.95 3.77 19.63
N ILE A 6 -4.03 2.92 19.15
CA ILE A 6 -4.10 1.47 19.34
C ILE A 6 -4.04 1.14 20.84
N ASP A 7 -3.08 1.71 21.57
CA ASP A 7 -2.87 1.50 23.01
C ASP A 7 -4.12 1.81 23.83
N LYS A 8 -4.87 2.87 23.48
CA LYS A 8 -6.14 3.22 24.14
C LYS A 8 -7.18 2.09 24.09
N TYR A 9 -7.16 1.24 23.07
CA TYR A 9 -8.12 0.15 22.88
C TYR A 9 -7.56 -1.24 23.22
N VAL A 10 -6.29 -1.33 23.62
CA VAL A 10 -5.72 -2.53 24.26
C VAL A 10 -6.04 -2.41 25.75
N ILE A 11 -7.05 -3.15 26.21
CA ILE A 11 -7.53 -3.03 27.60
C ILE A 11 -7.23 -4.31 28.36
N THR A 12 -7.56 -5.45 27.76
CA THR A 12 -7.47 -6.76 28.40
C THR A 12 -6.52 -7.71 27.70
N GLU A 13 -6.07 -7.33 26.51
CA GLU A 13 -5.22 -8.14 25.65
C GLU A 13 -3.76 -8.05 26.11
N ASP A 14 -3.08 -9.20 26.15
CA ASP A 14 -1.64 -9.28 26.40
C ASP A 14 -0.87 -8.93 25.13
N VAL A 15 -0.75 -7.63 24.86
CA VAL A 15 -0.13 -7.08 23.65
C VAL A 15 0.88 -6.01 24.03
N LYS A 16 2.06 -6.06 23.41
CA LYS A 16 3.09 -5.02 23.51
C LYS A 16 3.18 -4.24 22.21
N ILE A 17 3.08 -2.92 22.29
CA ILE A 17 3.21 -2.02 21.13
C ILE A 17 4.64 -1.46 21.11
N GLU A 18 5.32 -1.68 19.99
CA GLU A 18 6.67 -1.17 19.76
C GLU A 18 6.76 -0.42 18.43
N ASN A 19 7.58 0.63 18.38
CA ASN A 19 7.75 1.45 17.19
C ASN A 19 8.99 1.00 16.38
N TYR A 20 8.76 0.52 15.16
CA TYR A 20 9.78 0.07 14.21
C TYR A 20 9.95 0.99 12.99
N THR A 21 9.37 2.20 12.99
CA THR A 21 9.36 3.11 11.81
C THR A 21 10.73 3.31 11.17
N ASN A 22 11.80 3.40 11.96
CA ASN A 22 13.15 3.68 11.45
C ASN A 22 14.03 2.42 11.31
N LYS A 23 13.45 1.22 11.41
CA LYS A 23 14.20 -0.05 11.33
C LYS A 23 14.17 -0.71 9.96
N PHE A 24 13.27 -0.26 9.09
CA PHE A 24 13.09 -0.85 7.77
C PHE A 24 13.17 0.21 6.68
N LEU A 25 13.79 -0.16 5.57
CA LEU A 25 13.61 0.48 4.29
C LEU A 25 12.41 -0.18 3.59
N ILE A 26 11.50 0.64 3.06
CA ILE A 26 10.39 0.18 2.20
C ILE A 26 10.50 0.92 0.87
N LEU A 27 10.62 0.17 -0.22
CA LEU A 27 10.64 0.69 -1.58
C LEU A 27 9.36 0.27 -2.31
N ASP A 28 8.61 1.24 -2.82
CA ASP A 28 7.54 1.00 -3.79
C ASP A 28 8.17 0.77 -5.17
N ILE A 29 8.12 -0.47 -5.66
CA ILE A 29 8.52 -0.80 -7.04
C ILE A 29 7.27 -0.75 -7.91
N ILE A 30 7.19 0.27 -8.76
CA ILE A 30 6.00 0.62 -9.52
C ILE A 30 6.32 0.82 -10.99
N GLY A 31 5.34 0.52 -11.84
CA GLY A 31 5.44 0.67 -13.28
C GLY A 31 5.09 -0.62 -14.03
N PRO A 32 4.88 -0.53 -15.35
CA PRO A 32 4.39 -1.66 -16.15
C PRO A 32 5.39 -2.84 -16.22
N GLN A 33 6.67 -2.59 -15.96
CA GLN A 33 7.73 -3.61 -15.97
C GLN A 33 8.19 -4.00 -14.56
N ALA A 34 7.49 -3.57 -13.51
CA ALA A 34 7.89 -3.82 -12.12
C ALA A 34 8.08 -5.32 -11.83
N GLU A 35 7.13 -6.17 -12.23
CA GLU A 35 7.26 -7.62 -12.03
C GLU A 35 8.46 -8.19 -12.77
N SER A 36 8.65 -7.83 -14.04
CA SER A 36 9.77 -8.30 -14.85
C SER A 36 11.12 -7.88 -14.28
N TYR A 37 11.22 -6.66 -13.77
CA TYR A 37 12.42 -6.19 -13.07
C TYR A 37 12.64 -6.96 -11.76
N LEU A 38 11.58 -7.18 -10.97
CA LEU A 38 11.68 -8.01 -9.76
C LEU A 38 12.14 -9.43 -10.08
N THR A 39 11.68 -10.03 -11.18
CA THR A 39 12.13 -11.36 -11.63
C THR A 39 13.61 -11.37 -11.98
N LEU A 40 14.15 -10.29 -12.54
CA LEU A 40 15.59 -10.17 -12.80
C LEU A 40 16.40 -10.21 -11.49
N ILE A 41 15.96 -9.51 -10.45
CA ILE A 41 16.74 -9.36 -9.21
C ILE A 41 16.49 -10.45 -8.17
N CYS A 42 15.28 -11.04 -8.13
CA CYS A 42 14.89 -12.07 -7.16
C CYS A 42 14.71 -13.45 -7.78
N GLY A 43 14.80 -13.57 -9.11
CA GLY A 43 14.65 -14.85 -9.81
C GLY A 43 13.26 -15.47 -9.61
N LYS A 44 13.25 -16.78 -9.31
CA LYS A 44 12.03 -17.59 -9.21
C LYS A 44 11.16 -17.27 -8.00
N ASP A 45 11.69 -16.58 -6.99
CA ASP A 45 10.90 -16.20 -5.81
C ASP A 45 9.72 -15.30 -6.19
N VAL A 46 9.80 -14.60 -7.33
CA VAL A 46 8.72 -13.75 -7.85
C VAL A 46 7.50 -14.58 -8.31
N ASP A 47 7.72 -15.81 -8.77
CA ASP A 47 6.65 -16.70 -9.23
C ASP A 47 5.74 -17.16 -8.07
N GLU A 48 6.24 -17.11 -6.84
CA GLU A 48 5.51 -17.47 -5.62
C GLU A 48 4.68 -16.30 -5.07
N LEU A 49 4.84 -15.08 -5.62
CA LEU A 49 4.13 -13.92 -5.14
C LEU A 49 2.62 -14.08 -5.29
N THR A 50 1.94 -13.86 -4.19
CA THR A 50 0.48 -13.88 -4.08
C THR A 50 0.01 -12.59 -3.44
N ASP A 51 -1.15 -12.10 -3.88
CA ASP A 51 -1.68 -10.83 -3.42
C ASP A 51 -1.80 -10.80 -1.88
N ASN A 52 -1.34 -9.70 -1.29
CA ASN A 52 -1.39 -9.40 0.14
C ASN A 52 -0.64 -10.40 1.04
N LYS A 53 0.38 -11.09 0.50
CA LYS A 53 1.30 -11.92 1.29
C LYS A 53 2.74 -11.44 1.16
N LEU A 54 3.43 -11.47 2.30
CA LEU A 54 4.85 -11.16 2.38
C LEU A 54 5.66 -12.43 2.07
N HIS A 55 6.58 -12.33 1.11
CA HIS A 55 7.45 -13.41 0.65
C HIS A 55 8.89 -13.06 0.96
N LYS A 56 9.65 -14.00 1.51
CA LYS A 56 11.07 -13.79 1.80
C LYS A 56 11.87 -13.98 0.53
N VAL A 57 12.80 -13.07 0.26
CA VAL A 57 13.72 -13.13 -0.88
C VAL A 57 15.13 -12.80 -0.43
N PHE A 58 16.11 -13.22 -1.24
CA PHE A 58 17.50 -12.82 -1.07
C PHE A 58 17.97 -12.09 -2.32
N ILE A 59 18.37 -10.84 -2.16
CA ILE A 59 18.88 -10.00 -3.26
C ILE A 59 20.37 -9.81 -3.01
N GLU A 60 21.22 -10.45 -3.83
CA GLU A 60 22.68 -10.44 -3.63
C GLU A 60 23.10 -10.83 -2.21
N GLY A 61 22.53 -11.92 -1.69
CA GLY A 61 22.78 -12.39 -0.32
C GLY A 61 22.16 -11.53 0.80
N THR A 62 21.53 -10.41 0.46
CA THR A 62 20.84 -9.52 1.42
C THR A 62 19.41 -9.99 1.65
N PRO A 63 19.00 -10.25 2.90
CA PRO A 63 17.63 -10.64 3.19
C PRO A 63 16.66 -9.47 2.97
N ALA A 64 15.57 -9.75 2.26
CA ALA A 64 14.49 -8.81 2.05
C ALA A 64 13.15 -9.54 1.99
N HIS A 65 12.08 -8.77 1.87
CA HIS A 65 10.74 -9.28 1.70
C HIS A 65 10.05 -8.56 0.54
N LEU A 66 9.32 -9.32 -0.28
CA LEU A 66 8.45 -8.81 -1.31
C LEU A 66 6.99 -8.94 -0.91
N LEU A 67 6.20 -7.91 -1.16
CA LEU A 67 4.75 -7.93 -1.05
C LEU A 67 4.17 -7.47 -2.38
N LYS A 68 3.29 -8.28 -2.97
CA LYS A 68 2.45 -7.90 -4.10
C LYS A 68 1.08 -7.46 -3.59
N LYS A 69 0.60 -6.30 -4.00
CA LYS A 69 -0.75 -5.80 -3.71
C LYS A 69 -1.42 -5.34 -5.00
N LYS A 70 -2.74 -5.24 -5.00
CA LYS A 70 -3.51 -4.69 -6.12
C LYS A 70 -4.07 -3.33 -5.80
N ALA A 71 -3.90 -2.39 -6.71
CA ALA A 71 -4.57 -1.12 -6.68
C ALA A 71 -6.06 -1.28 -7.04
N LEU A 72 -6.89 -0.29 -6.71
CA LEU A 72 -8.30 -0.24 -7.15
C LEU A 72 -8.43 -0.09 -8.68
N SER A 73 -7.35 0.27 -9.39
CA SER A 73 -7.30 0.21 -10.86
C SER A 73 -7.15 -1.22 -11.40
N GLY A 74 -6.76 -2.19 -10.57
CA GLY A 74 -6.34 -3.53 -10.96
C GLY A 74 -4.83 -3.68 -11.17
N GLU A 75 -4.08 -2.57 -11.20
CA GLU A 75 -2.63 -2.60 -11.35
C GLU A 75 -1.95 -3.26 -10.16
N SER A 76 -0.89 -4.02 -10.44
CA SER A 76 -0.06 -4.62 -9.40
C SER A 76 0.94 -3.59 -8.88
N LEU A 77 1.11 -3.57 -7.56
CA LEU A 77 2.06 -2.73 -6.86
C LEU A 77 2.92 -3.63 -5.99
N TYR A 78 4.20 -3.31 -5.86
CA TYR A 78 5.14 -4.13 -5.12
C TYR A 78 5.82 -3.32 -4.04
N TRP A 79 5.92 -3.90 -2.85
CA TRP A 79 6.82 -3.41 -1.81
C TRP A 79 8.01 -4.33 -1.68
N LEU A 80 9.20 -3.74 -1.73
CA LEU A 80 10.43 -4.38 -1.31
C LEU A 80 10.82 -3.82 0.06
N VAL A 81 10.87 -4.70 1.06
CA VAL A 81 11.11 -4.35 2.45
C VAL A 81 12.40 -5.01 2.92
N SER A 82 13.34 -4.24 3.44
CA SER A 82 14.57 -4.76 4.06
C SER A 82 14.88 -4.00 5.34
N GLU A 83 15.75 -4.54 6.18
CA GLU A 83 16.27 -3.82 7.33
C GLU A 83 17.05 -2.59 6.88
N ILE A 84 16.94 -1.50 7.62
CA ILE A 84 17.53 -0.20 7.24
C ILE A 84 19.05 -0.26 7.10
N GLU A 85 19.71 -1.16 7.85
CA GLU A 85 21.16 -1.39 7.82
C GLU A 85 21.63 -1.89 6.44
N ASN A 86 20.75 -2.52 5.67
CA ASN A 86 21.04 -3.03 4.33
C ASN A 86 20.70 -2.03 3.21
N SER A 87 20.26 -0.82 3.55
CA SER A 87 19.70 0.13 2.57
C SER A 87 20.68 0.54 1.48
N GLU A 88 21.93 0.85 1.83
CA GLU A 88 22.98 1.25 0.87
C GLU A 88 23.28 0.13 -0.11
N ILE A 89 23.60 -1.07 0.39
CA ILE A 89 23.91 -2.26 -0.42
C ILE A 89 22.73 -2.59 -1.35
N LEU A 90 21.51 -2.56 -0.83
CA LEU A 90 20.32 -2.88 -1.61
C LEU A 90 20.08 -1.83 -2.71
N LEU A 91 20.12 -0.54 -2.38
CA LEU A 91 19.90 0.53 -3.36
C LEU A 91 20.98 0.54 -4.46
N ASP A 92 22.25 0.39 -4.08
CA ASP A 92 23.36 0.33 -5.02
C ASP A 92 23.21 -0.87 -5.97
N TYR A 93 22.83 -2.04 -5.44
CA TYR A 93 22.59 -3.22 -6.26
C TYR A 93 21.44 -2.99 -7.26
N LEU A 94 20.28 -2.51 -6.78
CA LEU A 94 19.11 -2.27 -7.61
C LEU A 94 19.41 -1.28 -8.75
N LEU A 95 20.10 -0.18 -8.44
CA LEU A 95 20.42 0.89 -9.39
C LEU A 95 21.57 0.53 -10.35
N SER A 96 22.46 -0.39 -9.98
CA SER A 96 23.52 -0.89 -10.87
C SER A 96 23.07 -2.05 -11.78
N HIS A 97 22.01 -2.77 -11.41
CA HIS A 97 21.55 -3.97 -12.11
C HIS A 97 20.22 -3.78 -12.84
N LYS A 98 20.13 -2.71 -13.65
CA LYS A 98 18.90 -2.38 -14.41
C LYS A 98 18.72 -3.20 -15.69
N SER A 99 19.80 -3.74 -16.28
CA SER A 99 19.76 -4.45 -17.57
C SER A 99 19.06 -3.62 -18.67
N VAL A 100 17.95 -4.11 -19.24
CA VAL A 100 17.12 -3.41 -20.23
C VAL A 100 16.02 -2.53 -19.61
N PHE A 101 15.87 -2.56 -18.29
CA PHE A 101 14.84 -1.81 -17.57
C PHE A 101 15.32 -0.39 -17.29
N ASP A 102 14.40 0.57 -17.35
CA ASP A 102 14.66 1.97 -17.01
C ASP A 102 14.22 2.26 -15.56
N LEU A 103 14.86 1.59 -14.60
CA LEU A 103 14.56 1.80 -13.18
C LEU A 103 15.15 3.14 -12.72
N GLU A 104 14.33 4.04 -12.21
CA GLU A 104 14.79 5.29 -11.61
C GLU A 104 14.11 5.57 -10.27
N MET A 105 14.80 6.35 -9.43
CA MET A 105 14.20 6.90 -8.21
C MET A 105 13.32 8.09 -8.60
N ILE A 106 12.07 8.07 -8.15
CA ILE A 106 11.13 9.18 -8.37
C ILE A 106 10.86 9.94 -7.07
N GLY A 107 10.58 11.23 -7.21
CA GLY A 107 10.15 12.07 -6.10
C GLY A 107 8.68 11.90 -5.74
N GLU A 108 8.26 12.53 -4.65
CA GLU A 108 6.90 12.45 -4.12
C GLU A 108 5.83 12.93 -5.10
N ASP A 109 6.09 13.99 -5.88
CA ASP A 109 5.12 14.55 -6.83
C ASP A 109 4.80 13.57 -7.97
N SER A 110 5.84 12.91 -8.50
CA SER A 110 5.69 11.88 -9.53
C SER A 110 4.92 10.68 -8.98
N PHE A 111 5.24 10.27 -7.75
CA PHE A 111 4.50 9.21 -7.07
C PHE A 111 3.04 9.61 -6.79
N ASP A 112 2.77 10.85 -6.39
CA ASP A 112 1.41 11.34 -6.12
C ASP A 112 0.54 11.27 -7.38
N ARG A 113 1.10 11.66 -8.53
CA ARG A 113 0.45 11.50 -9.83
C ARG A 113 0.19 10.02 -10.17
N TYR A 114 1.20 9.17 -10.00
CA TYR A 114 1.07 7.74 -10.27
C TYR A 114 -0.03 7.08 -9.42
N ARG A 115 -0.05 7.34 -8.10
CA ARG A 115 -1.04 6.76 -7.19
C ARG A 115 -2.45 7.20 -7.55
N VAL A 116 -2.66 8.46 -7.95
CA VAL A 116 -3.98 9.00 -8.29
C VAL A 116 -4.50 8.34 -9.57
N ILE A 117 -3.65 8.22 -10.60
CA ILE A 117 -3.99 7.52 -11.85
C ILE A 117 -4.40 6.08 -11.57
N ASN A 118 -3.66 5.40 -10.67
CA ASN A 118 -3.89 4.02 -10.27
C ASN A 118 -4.92 3.84 -9.15
N LYS A 119 -5.62 4.90 -8.74
CA LYS A 119 -6.66 4.85 -7.70
C LYS A 119 -6.16 4.28 -6.37
N VAL A 120 -4.91 4.57 -6.02
CA VAL A 120 -4.31 4.23 -4.73
C VAL A 120 -4.55 5.39 -3.78
N LEU A 121 -5.42 5.15 -2.80
CA LEU A 121 -5.82 6.16 -1.83
C LEU A 121 -4.71 6.42 -0.80
N LYS A 122 -4.60 7.66 -0.33
CA LYS A 122 -3.60 8.07 0.67
C LYS A 122 -4.28 8.67 1.90
N PHE A 123 -3.81 8.27 3.09
CA PHE A 123 -4.20 8.93 4.34
C PHE A 123 -3.75 10.39 4.36
N GLY A 124 -4.61 11.29 4.83
CA GLY A 124 -4.41 12.74 4.75
C GLY A 124 -4.78 13.36 3.40
N LYS A 125 -5.22 12.55 2.43
CA LYS A 125 -5.79 12.98 1.15
C LYS A 125 -7.22 12.44 1.03
N GLU A 126 -7.40 11.32 0.36
CA GLU A 126 -8.72 10.71 0.15
C GLU A 126 -9.23 9.97 1.40
N ILE A 127 -8.34 9.52 2.27
CA ILE A 127 -8.67 8.86 3.54
C ILE A 127 -8.38 9.82 4.70
N SER A 128 -9.37 10.04 5.57
CA SER A 128 -9.23 10.81 6.81
C SER A 128 -10.35 10.46 7.78
N ASP A 129 -10.32 11.03 8.98
CA ASP A 129 -11.37 10.86 10.00
C ASP A 129 -12.71 11.53 9.62
N ASN A 130 -12.74 12.30 8.51
CA ASN A 130 -13.94 13.01 8.03
C ASN A 130 -14.85 12.16 7.13
N TYR A 131 -14.39 10.98 6.70
CA TYR A 131 -15.09 10.11 5.76
C TYR A 131 -15.16 8.69 6.29
N ASN A 132 -16.31 8.05 6.14
CA ASN A 132 -16.46 6.64 6.51
C ASN A 132 -16.06 5.70 5.35
N PRO A 133 -15.82 4.40 5.61
CA PRO A 133 -15.43 3.45 4.58
C PRO A 133 -16.36 3.36 3.36
N HIS A 134 -17.69 3.54 3.52
CA HIS A 134 -18.58 3.58 2.35
C HIS A 134 -18.28 4.77 1.46
N GLU A 135 -18.15 5.96 2.07
CA GLU A 135 -17.91 7.20 1.34
C GLU A 135 -16.56 7.16 0.61
N ALA A 136 -15.57 6.45 1.14
CA ALA A 136 -14.26 6.27 0.54
C ALA A 136 -14.18 5.13 -0.51
N ASN A 137 -15.27 4.38 -0.75
CA ASN A 137 -15.29 3.10 -1.49
C ASN A 137 -14.32 2.05 -0.94
N LEU A 138 -14.23 1.92 0.39
CA LEU A 138 -13.43 0.93 1.10
C LEU A 138 -14.30 -0.15 1.75
N LEU A 139 -15.49 -0.41 1.20
CA LEU A 139 -16.43 -1.35 1.79
C LEU A 139 -15.93 -2.80 1.71
N ASP A 140 -15.14 -3.13 0.68
CA ASP A 140 -14.52 -4.45 0.52
C ASP A 140 -13.48 -4.74 1.62
N ASP A 141 -12.92 -3.70 2.26
CA ASP A 141 -12.00 -3.83 3.39
C ASP A 141 -12.73 -3.97 4.75
N VAL A 142 -14.06 -3.83 4.74
CA VAL A 142 -14.93 -3.96 5.91
C VAL A 142 -15.57 -5.35 5.92
N SER A 143 -15.29 -6.13 6.96
CA SER A 143 -16.00 -7.39 7.17
C SER A 143 -17.17 -7.19 8.14
N PHE A 144 -18.38 -7.36 7.63
CA PHE A 144 -19.61 -7.36 8.43
C PHE A 144 -19.80 -8.63 9.27
N LYS A 145 -18.92 -9.63 9.10
CA LYS A 145 -19.07 -10.97 9.69
C LYS A 145 -17.96 -11.32 10.70
N LYS A 146 -16.86 -10.55 10.78
CA LYS A 146 -15.67 -10.90 11.60
C LYS A 146 -15.80 -10.62 13.11
N GLY A 147 -17.04 -10.51 13.61
CA GLY A 147 -17.30 -10.16 15.01
C GLY A 147 -17.21 -8.65 15.30
N CYS A 148 -17.32 -8.29 16.58
CA CYS A 148 -17.39 -6.90 17.05
C CYS A 148 -16.07 -6.15 16.85
N TYR A 149 -16.09 -5.04 16.09
CA TYR A 149 -14.97 -4.10 15.99
C TYR A 149 -15.45 -2.64 16.15
N ILE A 150 -14.51 -1.74 16.45
CA ILE A 150 -14.80 -0.33 16.70
C ILE A 150 -15.47 0.31 15.48
N GLY A 151 -16.64 0.92 15.69
CA GLY A 151 -17.41 1.59 14.64
C GLY A 151 -18.32 0.68 13.80
N GLN A 152 -18.32 -0.64 14.03
CA GLN A 152 -19.12 -1.58 13.23
C GLN A 152 -20.61 -1.24 13.18
N GLU A 153 -21.23 -0.91 14.33
CA GLU A 153 -22.67 -0.62 14.39
C GLU A 153 -23.04 0.56 13.49
N VAL A 154 -22.20 1.59 13.47
CA VAL A 154 -22.41 2.78 12.63
C VAL A 154 -22.33 2.41 11.14
N ILE A 155 -21.33 1.63 10.76
CA ILE A 155 -21.16 1.18 9.36
C ILE A 155 -22.29 0.24 8.93
N ALA A 156 -22.62 -0.76 9.74
CA ALA A 156 -23.72 -1.69 9.46
C ALA A 156 -25.07 -0.99 9.33
N ARG A 157 -25.31 0.06 10.14
CA ARG A 157 -26.52 0.87 10.06
C ARG A 157 -26.58 1.68 8.77
N LEU A 158 -25.46 2.29 8.36
CA LEU A 158 -25.40 3.05 7.10
C LEU A 158 -25.66 2.15 5.88
N ASP A 159 -25.09 0.95 5.89
CA ASP A 159 -25.30 -0.09 4.86
C ASP A 159 -26.76 -0.53 4.80
N THR A 160 -27.35 -0.92 5.94
CA THR A 160 -28.72 -1.46 6.02
C THR A 160 -29.78 -0.48 5.51
N TYR A 161 -29.60 0.81 5.80
CA TYR A 161 -30.60 1.83 5.49
C TYR A 161 -30.31 2.62 4.20
N ASP A 162 -29.25 2.26 3.47
CA ASP A 162 -28.78 2.97 2.26
C ASP A 162 -28.72 4.50 2.45
N LYS A 163 -28.06 4.93 3.55
CA LYS A 163 -27.99 6.34 3.96
C LYS A 163 -26.68 7.04 3.60
N VAL A 164 -25.86 6.44 2.75
CA VAL A 164 -24.58 7.02 2.33
C VAL A 164 -24.85 8.26 1.46
N GLN A 165 -24.30 9.42 1.87
CA GLN A 165 -24.63 10.71 1.25
C GLN A 165 -23.66 11.12 0.13
N LYS A 166 -22.43 10.62 0.15
CA LYS A 166 -21.36 10.99 -0.78
C LYS A 166 -20.49 9.78 -1.08
N TYR A 167 -19.88 9.80 -2.27
CA TYR A 167 -18.95 8.77 -2.70
C TYR A 167 -17.72 9.43 -3.30
N LEU A 168 -16.55 8.92 -2.95
CA LEU A 168 -15.31 9.22 -3.64
C LEU A 168 -15.44 8.76 -5.10
N ARG A 169 -15.12 9.64 -6.06
CA ARG A 169 -15.18 9.33 -7.49
C ARG A 169 -13.94 9.87 -8.18
N ARG A 170 -13.50 9.16 -9.23
CA ARG A 170 -12.44 9.62 -10.12
C ARG A 170 -13.07 10.42 -11.26
N PHE A 171 -12.50 11.57 -11.55
CA PHE A 171 -12.80 12.36 -12.73
C PHE A 171 -11.57 12.42 -13.62
N ALA A 172 -11.78 12.49 -14.93
CA ALA A 172 -10.76 12.81 -15.92
C ALA A 172 -11.30 13.99 -16.73
N ILE A 173 -10.50 15.06 -16.82
CA ILE A 173 -10.86 16.27 -17.55
C ILE A 173 -9.84 16.39 -18.67
N ASN A 174 -10.29 16.50 -19.92
CA ASN A 174 -9.37 16.81 -21.02
C ASN A 174 -9.17 18.32 -21.07
N ASN A 175 -7.98 18.76 -21.49
CA ASN A 175 -7.70 20.21 -21.58
C ASN A 175 -8.63 20.95 -22.57
N ASN A 176 -9.27 20.24 -23.50
CA ASN A 176 -10.27 20.82 -24.40
C ASN A 176 -11.65 21.04 -23.73
N ASP A 177 -11.86 20.49 -22.54
CA ASP A 177 -13.10 20.58 -21.77
C ASP A 177 -13.04 21.68 -20.68
N LEU A 178 -11.88 22.36 -20.55
CA LEU A 178 -11.69 23.50 -19.67
C LEU A 178 -12.05 24.78 -20.44
N ILE A 179 -13.18 25.40 -20.08
CA ILE A 179 -13.64 26.70 -20.61
C ILE A 179 -12.69 27.82 -20.18
#